data_AF-A0A7K4H3A7-F1
#
_entry.id   AF-A0A7K4H3A7-F1
#
_cell.length_a   1.000
_cell.length_b   1.000
_cell.length_c   1.000
_cell.angle_alpha   90.00
_cell.angle_beta   90.00
_cell.angle_gamma   90.00
#
_symmetry.space_group_name_H-M   'P 1'
#
loop_
_entity.id
_entity.type
_entity.pdbx_description
1 polymer ?
#
loop_
_entity_poly.entity_id
_entity_poly.type
_entity_poly.pdbx_seq_one_letter_code
_entity_poly.pdbx_strand_id
1 'polypeptide(L)' 'LGTCSLGYIKNFFNLFRSVAKIVKLPLKHVAGYSLAIGYPKAQYYRIPLRKPLKAKWF' A
#
# COMPACT_ATOMS: atom_id res chain seq x y z
N LEU A 1 8.52 4.29 13.11
CA LEU A 1 8.30 3.17 12.17
C LEU A 1 8.17 3.74 10.76
N GLY A 2 8.90 3.19 9.81
CA GLY A 2 8.71 3.50 8.39
C GLY A 2 7.54 2.68 7.84
N THR A 3 6.82 3.24 6.87
CA THR A 3 5.71 2.54 6.22
C THR A 3 5.81 2.65 4.70
N CYS A 4 5.30 1.64 4.00
CA CYS A 4 5.17 1.66 2.55
C CYS A 4 3.83 1.06 2.14
N SER A 5 3.10 1.77 1.28
CA SER A 5 1.86 1.27 0.68
C SER A 5 2.20 0.31 -0.46
N LEU A 6 1.76 -0.94 -0.36
CA LEU A 6 2.06 -1.99 -1.34
C LEU A 6 0.83 -2.25 -2.22
N GLY A 7 0.56 -1.33 -3.13
CA GLY A 7 -0.63 -1.39 -4.01
C GLY A 7 -0.72 -2.69 -4.83
N TYR A 8 0.41 -3.29 -5.20
CA TYR A 8 0.41 -4.56 -5.94
C TYR A 8 -0.11 -5.73 -5.09
N ILE A 9 0.25 -5.80 -3.80
CA ILE A 9 -0.19 -6.86 -2.89
C ILE A 9 -1.72 -6.86 -2.75
N LYS A 10 -2.33 -5.68 -2.71
CA LYS A 10 -3.79 -5.52 -2.73
C LYS A 10 -4.40 -6.26 -3.93
N ASN A 11 -3.86 -6.07 -5.13
CA ASN A 11 -4.33 -6.77 -6.32
C ASN A 11 -4.13 -8.28 -6.20
N PHE A 12 -2.98 -8.73 -5.67
CA PHE A 12 -2.73 -10.16 -5.49
C PHE A 12 -3.73 -10.82 -4.52
N PHE A 13 -4.04 -10.17 -3.40
CA PHE A 13 -5.04 -10.68 -2.45
C PHE A 13 -6.43 -10.82 -3.06
N ASN A 14 -6.81 -9.92 -3.96
CA ASN A 14 -8.16 -9.92 -4.54
C ASN A 14 -8.28 -10.78 -5.81
N LEU A 15 -7.20 -10.94 -6.59
CA LEU A 15 -7.20 -11.73 -7.83
C LEU A 15 -6.91 -13.20 -7.59
N PHE A 16 -5.95 -13.52 -6.72
CA PHE A 16 -5.46 -14.88 -6.56
C PHE A 16 -5.94 -15.49 -5.24
N ARG A 17 -6.85 -16.47 -5.35
CA ARG A 17 -7.42 -17.17 -4.19
C ARG A 17 -6.37 -17.93 -3.37
N SER A 18 -5.27 -18.36 -3.99
CA SER A 18 -4.12 -18.97 -3.29
C SER A 18 -3.48 -17.99 -2.32
N VAL A 19 -3.21 -16.75 -2.77
CA VAL A 19 -2.62 -15.69 -1.95
C VAL A 19 -3.58 -15.29 -0.81
N ALA A 20 -4.87 -15.13 -1.12
CA ALA A 20 -5.90 -14.86 -0.12
C ALA A 20 -5.96 -15.95 0.98
N LYS A 21 -5.82 -17.24 0.61
CA LYS A 21 -5.78 -18.35 1.56
C LYS A 21 -4.56 -18.29 2.49
N ILE A 22 -3.38 -17.91 1.97
CA ILE A 22 -2.15 -17.79 2.77
C ILE A 22 -2.35 -16.80 3.92
N VAL A 23 -2.97 -15.64 3.63
CA VAL A 23 -3.25 -14.61 4.64
C VAL A 23 -4.58 -14.82 5.37
N LYS A 24 -5.25 -15.95 5.15
CA LYS A 24 -6.56 -16.30 5.74
C LYS A 24 -7.61 -15.22 5.53
N LEU A 25 -7.64 -14.60 4.34
CA LEU A 25 -8.65 -13.61 4.00
C LEU A 25 -10.04 -14.28 4.00
N PRO A 26 -11.03 -13.76 4.73
CA PRO A 26 -12.35 -14.37 4.79
C PRO A 26 -13.04 -14.40 3.43
N LEU A 27 -13.95 -15.36 3.25
CA LEU A 27 -14.75 -15.45 2.02
C LEU A 27 -15.55 -14.15 1.82
N LYS A 28 -15.63 -13.72 0.56
CA LYS A 28 -16.32 -12.48 0.12
C LYS A 28 -15.73 -11.17 0.68
N HIS A 29 -14.56 -11.21 1.33
CA HIS A 29 -13.86 -9.99 1.73
C HIS A 29 -12.93 -9.51 0.62
N VAL A 30 -12.79 -8.19 0.53
CA VAL A 30 -11.90 -7.51 -0.41
C VAL A 30 -10.83 -6.79 0.39
N ALA A 31 -9.56 -7.02 0.07
CA ALA A 31 -8.46 -6.25 0.62
C ALA A 31 -8.51 -4.83 0.04
N GLY A 32 -8.76 -3.83 0.90
CA GLY A 32 -8.84 -2.43 0.50
C GLY A 32 -7.47 -1.81 0.23
N TYR A 33 -6.51 -2.07 1.12
CA TYR A 33 -5.14 -1.57 1.08
C TYR A 33 -4.20 -2.58 1.72
N SER A 34 -2.90 -2.45 1.45
CA SER A 34 -1.87 -3.17 2.19
C SER A 34 -0.73 -2.22 2.56
N LEU A 35 -0.20 -2.41 3.76
CA LEU A 35 0.82 -1.55 4.34
C LEU A 35 1.91 -2.42 4.95
N ALA A 36 3.15 -2.21 4.55
CA ALA A 36 4.31 -2.73 5.27
C ALA A 36 4.74 -1.71 6.33
N ILE A 37 4.97 -2.17 7.56
CA ILE A 37 5.41 -1.36 8.69
C ILE A 37 6.67 -2.00 9.27
N GLY A 38 7.68 -1.20 9.58
CA GLY A 38 8.89 -1.71 10.23
C GLY A 38 9.83 -0.62 10.74
N TYR A 39 10.91 -1.05 11.39
CA TYR A 39 12.00 -0.14 11.73
C TYR A 39 12.82 0.15 10.47
N PRO A 40 12.96 1.43 10.09
CA PRO A 40 13.68 1.79 8.88
C PRO A 40 15.17 1.46 9.07
N LYS A 41 15.72 0.64 8.18
CA LYS A 41 17.16 0.35 8.14
C LYS A 41 17.95 1.43 7.38
N ALA A 42 17.30 2.12 6.45
CA ALA A 42 17.86 3.23 5.70
C ALA A 42 17.52 4.56 6.40
N GLN A 43 18.48 5.49 6.45
CA GLN A 43 18.19 6.90 6.72
C GLN A 43 17.36 7.43 5.55
N TYR A 44 16.04 7.55 5.75
CA TYR A 44 15.13 8.07 4.74
C TYR A 44 15.49 9.53 4.43
N TYR A 45 15.87 9.81 3.18
CA TYR A 45 15.83 11.16 2.66
C TYR A 45 14.37 11.54 2.43
N ARG A 46 13.96 12.69 2.97
CA ARG A 46 12.62 13.24 2.75
C ARG A 46 12.38 13.31 1.24
N ILE A 47 11.32 12.65 0.77
CA ILE A 47 10.88 12.76 -0.63
C ILE A 47 10.64 14.25 -0.91
N PRO A 48 11.12 14.80 -2.05
CA PRO A 48 10.90 16.20 -2.38
C PRO A 48 9.42 16.55 -2.31
N LEU A 49 9.15 17.79 -1.87
CA LEU A 49 7.79 18.32 -1.81
C LEU A 49 7.10 18.19 -3.17
N ARG A 50 5.80 17.87 -3.15
CA ARG A 50 5.00 17.85 -4.37
C ARG A 50 5.05 19.22 -5.03
N LYS A 51 5.04 19.22 -6.38
CA LYS A 51 4.94 20.46 -7.17
C LYS A 51 3.69 21.25 -6.74
N PRO A 52 3.75 22.59 -6.76
CA PRO A 52 2.59 23.41 -6.47
C PRO A 52 1.43 23.06 -7.41
N LEU A 53 0.21 23.18 -6.89
CA LEU A 53 -1.02 22.88 -7.63
C LEU A 53 -1.08 23.76 -8.88
N LYS A 54 -1.12 23.14 -10.07
CA LYS A 54 -1.11 23.87 -11.36
C LYS A 54 -2.47 24.41 -11.78
N ALA A 55 -3.55 23.80 -11.30
CA ALA A 55 -4.91 24.19 -11.64
C ALA A 55 -5.77 24.02 -10.39
N LYS A 56 -6.49 25.09 -10.05
CA LYS A 56 -7.50 25.08 -8.99
C LYS A 56 -8.84 25.12 -9.70
N TRP A 57 -9.56 24.00 -9.67
CA TRP A 57 -10.93 23.93 -10.18
C TRP A 57 -11.80 24.70 -9.19
N PHE A 58 -12.23 25.89 -9.60
CA PHE A 58 -13.26 26.70 -8.94
C PHE A 58 -14.49 26.73 -9.83
#